data_AF-A0A954EVT7-F1
#
_entry.id   AF-A0A954EVT7-F1
#
_cell.length_a   1.000
_cell.length_b   1.000
_cell.length_c   1.000
_cell.angle_alpha   90.00
_cell.angle_beta   90.00
_cell.angle_gamma   90.00
#
_symmetry.space_group_name_H-M   'P 1'
#
loop_
_entity.id
_entity.type
_entity.pdbx_description
1 polymer ?
#
loop_
_entity_poly.entity_id
_entity_poly.type
_entity_poly.pdbx_seq_one_letter_code
_entity_poly.pdbx_strand_id
1 'polypeptide(L)'
;NPLTARVTVNRFWQQFFGTGIVKTAEDFGSQGEPPSHPKLLDWMATQFMADGWDVKQTLKRIVMSSTYQQSSKATQEVLAKDPKNRLLARGPRFRLDAEMLRDQALFVSGLLVEKQGGPSVKPPQPDGLWFAVGYSGSNTVRFVADKEADKIHRRTVYTFIKRTAPPPQMSTFDGPSREACCVRRERTNTPLQALLLFNDPQYIEAAKALAARAMNEPEGSPESIATRMFRLATGRQPTERELAVLVDGYHTDVEAFRNDMEATNQFLAVGGEMVASEKTAEHAAWTMTANLILNLDEVVTKN
;
A
#
# COMPACT_ATOMS: atom_id res chain seq x y z
N ASN A 1 -12.75 35.47 -4.67
CA ASN A 1 -11.36 34.96 -4.74
C ASN A 1 -11.42 33.42 -4.78
N PRO A 2 -11.24 32.76 -5.95
CA PRO A 2 -11.37 31.31 -6.09
C PRO A 2 -10.12 30.52 -5.65
N LEU A 3 -9.11 31.17 -5.06
CA LEU A 3 -7.83 30.54 -4.71
C LEU A 3 -8.01 29.29 -3.84
N THR A 4 -8.86 29.35 -2.81
CA THR A 4 -9.15 28.20 -1.94
C THR A 4 -9.68 27.01 -2.75
N ALA A 5 -10.61 27.25 -3.68
CA ALA A 5 -11.14 26.18 -4.52
C ALA A 5 -10.06 25.61 -5.44
N ARG A 6 -9.24 26.46 -6.08
CA ARG A 6 -8.11 26.03 -6.94
C ARG A 6 -7.10 25.17 -6.18
N VAL A 7 -6.71 25.59 -4.97
CA VAL A 7 -5.79 24.83 -4.12
C VAL A 7 -6.40 23.48 -3.74
N THR A 8 -7.66 23.46 -3.31
CA THR A 8 -8.35 22.22 -2.90
C THR A 8 -8.48 21.22 -4.04
N VAL A 9 -8.99 21.63 -5.20
CA VAL A 9 -9.13 20.70 -6.34
C VAL A 9 -7.78 20.22 -6.88
N ASN A 10 -6.73 21.05 -6.79
CA ASN A 10 -5.38 20.63 -7.14
C ASN A 10 -4.83 19.55 -6.21
N ARG A 11 -5.13 19.65 -4.90
CA ARG A 11 -4.76 18.61 -3.93
C ARG A 11 -5.50 17.30 -4.19
N PHE A 12 -6.79 17.35 -4.49
CA PHE A 12 -7.54 16.16 -4.91
C PHE A 12 -6.95 15.57 -6.19
N TRP A 13 -6.67 16.41 -7.20
CA TRP A 13 -6.01 15.96 -8.42
C TRP A 13 -4.67 15.27 -8.14
N GLN A 14 -3.84 15.88 -7.29
CA GLN A 14 -2.55 15.32 -6.88
C GLN A 14 -2.69 13.95 -6.19
N GLN A 15 -3.73 13.73 -5.38
CA GLN A 15 -3.95 12.43 -4.74
C GLN A 15 -4.20 11.31 -5.77
N PHE A 16 -4.92 11.61 -6.85
CA PHE A 16 -5.24 10.60 -7.88
C PHE A 16 -4.20 10.48 -8.98
N PHE A 17 -3.57 11.59 -9.38
CA PHE A 17 -2.58 11.62 -10.47
C PHE A 17 -1.13 11.67 -10.00
N GLY A 18 -0.90 11.73 -8.69
CA GLY A 18 0.42 11.81 -8.07
C GLY A 18 1.05 13.20 -8.11
N THR A 19 0.80 13.96 -9.19
CA THR A 19 1.20 15.37 -9.31
C THR A 19 -0.02 16.24 -9.57
N GLY A 20 -0.17 17.34 -8.82
CA GLY A 20 -1.22 18.33 -9.04
C GLY A 20 -1.09 19.02 -10.41
N ILE A 21 -2.18 19.62 -10.91
CA ILE A 21 -2.14 20.49 -12.10
C ILE A 21 -1.08 21.60 -11.91
N VAL A 22 -1.07 22.21 -10.73
CA VAL A 22 0.06 22.97 -10.18
C VAL A 22 0.92 22.01 -9.36
N LYS A 23 2.20 21.88 -9.73
CA LYS A 23 3.13 20.92 -9.12
C LYS A 23 3.56 21.32 -7.69
N THR A 24 3.72 22.61 -7.47
CA THR A 24 4.03 23.23 -6.17
C THR A 24 2.74 23.42 -5.40
N ALA A 25 2.17 22.35 -4.84
CA ALA A 25 0.90 22.44 -4.11
C ALA A 25 0.98 23.31 -2.84
N GLU A 26 2.21 23.57 -2.38
CA GLU A 26 2.60 24.47 -1.31
C GLU A 26 2.59 25.95 -1.72
N ASP A 27 2.70 26.27 -3.02
CA ASP A 27 2.77 27.66 -3.50
C ASP A 27 2.00 27.85 -4.83
N PHE A 28 0.92 28.63 -4.74
CA PHE A 28 0.09 29.07 -5.87
C PHE A 28 0.34 30.53 -6.27
N GLY A 29 1.33 31.17 -5.64
CA GLY A 29 1.78 32.53 -5.91
C GLY A 29 2.80 32.58 -7.04
N SER A 30 3.53 33.71 -7.12
CA SER A 30 4.48 33.99 -8.19
C SER A 30 5.77 33.15 -8.14
N GLN A 31 6.06 32.50 -7.02
CA GLN A 31 7.20 31.58 -6.87
C GLN A 31 6.82 30.12 -7.15
N GLY A 32 5.52 29.84 -7.36
CA GLY A 32 5.00 28.52 -7.73
C GLY A 32 5.11 28.23 -9.23
N GLU A 33 5.03 26.95 -9.59
CA GLU A 33 4.96 26.54 -11.00
C GLU A 33 3.59 26.91 -11.59
N PRO A 34 3.51 27.44 -12.81
CA PRO A 34 2.21 27.65 -13.45
C PRO A 34 1.45 26.33 -13.63
N PRO A 35 0.10 26.36 -13.64
CA PRO A 35 -0.69 25.15 -13.88
C PRO A 35 -0.39 24.58 -15.26
N SER A 36 -0.21 23.26 -15.35
CA SER A 36 -0.03 22.59 -16.66
C SER A 36 -1.26 22.73 -17.56
N HIS A 37 -2.45 22.81 -16.95
CA HIS A 37 -3.74 22.95 -17.63
C HIS A 37 -4.59 24.04 -16.94
N PRO A 38 -4.33 25.34 -17.21
CA PRO A 38 -4.99 26.45 -16.50
C PRO A 38 -6.51 26.42 -16.62
N LYS A 39 -7.01 26.21 -17.84
CA LYS A 39 -8.47 26.16 -18.12
C LYS A 39 -9.16 25.02 -17.35
N LEU A 40 -8.49 23.87 -17.22
CA LEU A 40 -9.02 22.73 -16.46
C LEU A 40 -9.09 23.07 -14.97
N LEU A 41 -8.02 23.65 -14.41
CA LEU A 41 -7.99 24.05 -13.00
C LEU A 41 -9.11 25.05 -12.68
N ASP A 42 -9.28 26.06 -13.54
CA ASP A 42 -10.29 27.10 -13.34
C ASP A 42 -11.71 26.55 -13.46
N TRP A 43 -11.94 25.64 -14.42
CA TRP A 43 -13.20 24.93 -14.55
C TRP A 43 -13.51 24.06 -13.33
N MET A 44 -12.55 23.25 -12.88
CA MET A 44 -12.72 22.38 -11.70
C MET A 44 -12.99 23.20 -10.44
N ALA A 45 -12.28 24.30 -10.23
CA ALA A 45 -12.48 25.17 -9.08
C ALA A 45 -13.85 25.84 -9.09
N THR A 46 -14.28 26.35 -10.25
CA THR A 46 -15.61 26.98 -10.41
C THR A 46 -16.72 25.95 -10.18
N GLN A 47 -16.57 24.75 -10.76
CA GLN A 47 -17.55 23.69 -10.60
C GLN A 47 -17.61 23.18 -9.16
N PHE A 48 -16.48 23.05 -8.47
CA PHE A 48 -16.45 22.63 -7.06
C PHE A 48 -17.21 23.61 -6.16
N MET A 49 -17.09 24.92 -6.41
CA MET A 49 -17.89 25.93 -5.69
C MET A 49 -19.38 25.86 -6.08
N ALA A 50 -19.69 25.67 -7.37
CA ALA A 50 -21.06 25.55 -7.85
C ALA A 50 -21.79 24.31 -7.31
N ASP A 51 -21.06 23.21 -7.11
CA ASP A 51 -21.53 21.97 -6.47
C ASP A 51 -21.68 22.11 -4.94
N GLY A 52 -21.51 23.32 -4.38
CA GLY A 52 -21.64 23.54 -2.94
C GLY A 52 -20.49 22.94 -2.12
N TRP A 53 -19.29 22.83 -2.71
CA TRP A 53 -18.10 22.23 -2.09
C TRP A 53 -18.26 20.73 -1.81
N ASP A 54 -19.09 20.02 -2.58
CA ASP A 54 -19.22 18.57 -2.48
C ASP A 54 -17.93 17.86 -2.92
N VAL A 55 -17.21 17.35 -1.92
CA VAL A 55 -15.97 16.59 -2.11
C VAL A 55 -16.27 15.30 -2.88
N LYS A 56 -17.27 14.52 -2.49
CA LYS A 56 -17.57 13.21 -3.10
C LYS A 56 -17.91 13.35 -4.58
N GLN A 57 -18.69 14.37 -4.94
CA GLN A 57 -19.02 14.67 -6.33
C GLN A 57 -17.77 15.06 -7.13
N THR A 58 -16.88 15.85 -6.55
CA THR A 58 -15.61 16.25 -7.19
C THR A 58 -14.68 15.06 -7.39
N LEU A 59 -14.50 14.20 -6.38
CA LEU A 59 -13.69 12.99 -6.49
C LEU A 59 -14.30 12.04 -7.54
N LYS A 60 -15.63 11.86 -7.55
CA LYS A 60 -16.35 11.09 -8.58
C LYS A 60 -16.05 11.62 -9.98
N ARG A 61 -16.10 12.94 -10.18
CA ARG A 61 -15.79 13.57 -11.47
C ARG A 61 -14.35 13.30 -11.93
N ILE A 62 -13.38 13.30 -11.01
CA ILE A 62 -11.99 12.95 -11.32
C ILE A 62 -11.89 11.47 -11.73
N VAL A 63 -12.37 10.55 -10.89
CA VAL A 63 -12.16 9.10 -11.13
C VAL A 63 -13.03 8.52 -12.26
N MET A 64 -14.09 9.23 -12.64
CA MET A 64 -14.93 8.88 -13.79
C MET A 64 -14.54 9.63 -15.07
N SER A 65 -13.48 10.45 -15.05
CA SER A 65 -13.00 11.13 -16.26
C SER A 65 -12.30 10.15 -17.20
N SER A 66 -12.42 10.38 -18.50
CA SER A 66 -11.67 9.61 -19.51
C SER A 66 -10.17 9.67 -19.23
N THR A 67 -9.66 10.82 -18.79
CA THR A 67 -8.25 11.04 -18.46
C THR A 67 -7.75 10.12 -17.34
N TYR A 68 -8.54 9.92 -16.28
CA TYR A 68 -8.15 9.02 -15.18
C TYR A 68 -8.30 7.55 -15.56
N GLN A 69 -9.28 7.21 -16.39
CA GLN A 69 -9.57 5.84 -16.84
C GLN A 69 -8.66 5.36 -17.98
N GLN A 70 -7.71 6.18 -18.44
CA GLN A 70 -6.71 5.78 -19.42
C GLN A 70 -5.85 4.62 -18.90
N SER A 71 -5.38 3.77 -19.82
CA SER A 71 -4.37 2.77 -19.49
C SER A 71 -3.07 3.44 -19.03
N SER A 72 -2.44 2.88 -18.00
CA SER A 72 -1.09 3.27 -17.57
C SER A 72 0.02 2.68 -18.45
N LYS A 73 -0.30 1.71 -19.32
CA LYS A 73 0.65 1.17 -20.31
C LYS A 73 1.01 2.24 -21.34
N ALA A 74 2.31 2.48 -21.52
CA ALA A 74 2.81 3.49 -22.44
C ALA A 74 3.93 2.95 -23.31
N THR A 75 3.96 3.39 -24.56
CA THR A 75 5.06 3.12 -25.49
C THR A 75 6.30 3.94 -25.09
N GLN A 76 7.47 3.51 -25.55
CA GLN A 76 8.71 4.28 -25.33
C GLN A 76 8.61 5.72 -25.86
N GLU A 77 7.90 5.92 -26.97
CA GLU A 77 7.67 7.26 -27.53
C GLU A 77 6.84 8.15 -26.59
N VAL A 78 5.75 7.62 -26.01
CA VAL A 78 4.92 8.36 -25.04
C VAL A 78 5.75 8.68 -23.79
N LEU A 79 6.56 7.75 -23.31
CA LEU A 79 7.44 7.97 -22.16
C LEU A 79 8.53 9.01 -22.44
N ALA A 80 9.06 9.06 -23.66
CA ALA A 80 10.05 10.07 -24.05
C ALA A 80 9.43 11.47 -24.13
N LYS A 81 8.19 11.59 -24.64
CA LYS A 81 7.47 12.86 -24.79
C LYS A 81 6.90 13.40 -23.47
N ASP A 82 6.39 12.51 -22.61
CA ASP A 82 5.79 12.87 -21.33
C ASP A 82 6.28 11.98 -20.18
N PRO A 83 7.58 12.06 -19.81
CA PRO A 83 8.17 11.16 -18.81
C PRO A 83 7.48 11.28 -17.44
N LYS A 84 7.04 12.49 -17.07
CA LYS A 84 6.44 12.79 -15.76
C LYS A 84 4.90 12.75 -15.77
N ASN A 85 4.29 12.30 -16.87
CA ASN A 85 2.84 12.30 -17.08
C ASN A 85 2.16 13.67 -16.83
N ARG A 86 2.86 14.77 -17.16
CA ARG A 86 2.38 16.16 -16.96
C ARG A 86 1.38 16.57 -18.04
N LEU A 87 1.45 15.96 -19.22
CA LEU A 87 0.50 16.13 -20.33
C LEU A 87 -0.67 15.14 -20.23
N LEU A 88 -0.65 14.26 -19.23
CA LEU A 88 -1.71 13.28 -18.97
C LEU A 88 -1.91 12.31 -20.15
N ALA A 89 -0.82 11.98 -20.84
CA ALA A 89 -0.82 11.11 -22.02
C ALA A 89 -1.13 9.63 -21.70
N ARG A 90 -1.18 9.27 -20.40
CA ARG A 90 -1.49 7.92 -19.90
C ARG A 90 -2.15 7.98 -18.53
N GLY A 91 -2.69 6.84 -18.09
CA GLY A 91 -3.21 6.65 -16.74
C GLY A 91 -2.14 6.89 -15.66
N PRO A 92 -2.55 7.34 -14.46
CA PRO A 92 -1.60 7.62 -13.39
C PRO A 92 -1.01 6.35 -12.80
N ARG A 93 0.33 6.27 -12.78
CA ARG A 93 1.06 5.12 -12.24
C ARG A 93 2.13 5.56 -11.24
N PHE A 94 1.98 5.19 -9.97
CA PHE A 94 2.93 5.49 -8.90
C PHE A 94 2.72 4.59 -7.67
N ARG A 95 3.79 4.38 -6.90
CA ARG A 95 3.78 3.60 -5.65
C ARG A 95 2.72 4.13 -4.68
N LEU A 96 1.95 3.22 -4.09
CA LEU A 96 0.99 3.50 -3.03
C LEU A 96 1.71 4.06 -1.80
N ASP A 97 1.03 4.96 -1.07
CA ASP A 97 1.56 5.51 0.18
C ASP A 97 1.67 4.41 1.27
N ALA A 98 2.52 4.62 2.28
CA ALA A 98 2.78 3.64 3.33
C ALA A 98 1.52 3.03 3.97
N GLU A 99 0.54 3.88 4.28
CA GLU A 99 -0.73 3.47 4.89
C GLU A 99 -1.56 2.60 3.96
N MET A 100 -1.54 2.91 2.65
CA MET A 100 -2.25 2.17 1.64
C MET A 100 -1.61 0.81 1.38
N LEU A 101 -0.27 0.71 1.39
CA LEU A 101 0.44 -0.57 1.23
C LEU A 101 0.05 -1.55 2.34
N ARG A 102 0.08 -1.10 3.59
CA ARG A 102 -0.33 -1.91 4.73
C ARG A 102 -1.80 -2.29 4.67
N ASP A 103 -2.69 -1.32 4.44
CA ASP A 103 -4.13 -1.58 4.37
C ASP A 103 -4.48 -2.53 3.20
N GLN A 104 -3.77 -2.43 2.08
CA GLN A 104 -3.93 -3.33 0.94
C GLN A 104 -3.52 -4.75 1.28
N ALA A 105 -2.35 -4.96 1.90
CA ALA A 105 -1.89 -6.29 2.31
C ALA A 105 -2.88 -6.97 3.25
N LEU A 106 -3.42 -6.22 4.23
CA LEU A 106 -4.47 -6.71 5.12
C LEU A 106 -5.79 -6.99 4.38
N PHE A 107 -6.16 -6.16 3.40
CA PHE A 107 -7.42 -6.35 2.65
C PHE A 107 -7.40 -7.59 1.77
N VAL A 108 -6.33 -7.76 0.97
CA VAL A 108 -6.21 -8.89 0.04
C VAL A 108 -6.07 -10.22 0.78
N SER A 109 -5.37 -10.22 1.92
CA SER A 109 -5.26 -11.40 2.80
C SER A 109 -6.55 -11.71 3.58
N GLY A 110 -7.49 -10.76 3.66
CA GLY A 110 -8.74 -10.91 4.40
C GLY A 110 -8.63 -10.61 5.90
N LEU A 111 -7.51 -10.06 6.35
CA LEU A 111 -7.28 -9.67 7.74
C LEU A 111 -7.87 -8.30 8.10
N LEU A 112 -8.08 -7.41 7.11
CA LEU A 112 -8.45 -6.01 7.38
C LEU A 112 -9.75 -5.87 8.18
N VAL A 113 -9.67 -5.12 9.29
CA VAL A 113 -10.82 -4.76 10.11
C VAL A 113 -11.26 -3.32 9.79
N GLU A 114 -12.43 -3.19 9.16
CA GLU A 114 -13.00 -1.91 8.69
C GLU A 114 -13.80 -1.12 9.75
N LYS A 115 -13.68 -1.49 11.03
CA LYS A 115 -14.36 -0.79 12.14
C LYS A 115 -14.03 0.70 12.14
N GLN A 116 -15.05 1.55 12.09
CA GLN A 116 -14.91 3.00 12.10
C GLN A 116 -14.93 3.58 13.53
N GLY A 117 -14.13 4.61 13.77
CA GLY A 117 -14.09 5.36 15.04
C GLY A 117 -13.38 4.61 16.19
N GLY A 118 -13.56 5.06 17.42
CA GLY A 118 -12.92 4.46 18.60
C GLY A 118 -11.44 4.86 18.79
N PRO A 119 -10.79 4.34 19.85
CA PRO A 119 -9.42 4.72 20.21
C PRO A 119 -8.40 4.24 19.17
N SER A 120 -7.25 4.92 19.15
CA SER A 120 -6.10 4.50 18.36
C SER A 120 -5.55 3.16 18.83
N VAL A 121 -4.99 2.40 17.90
CA VAL A 121 -4.41 1.08 18.13
C VAL A 121 -2.90 1.09 17.90
N LYS A 122 -2.20 0.11 18.44
CA LYS A 122 -0.75 -0.06 18.38
C LYS A 122 -0.42 -1.43 17.77
N PRO A 123 -0.50 -1.58 16.44
CA PRO A 123 -0.05 -2.81 15.78
C PRO A 123 1.42 -3.10 16.12
N PRO A 124 1.85 -4.37 16.10
CA PRO A 124 3.21 -4.76 16.44
C PRO A 124 4.28 -3.97 15.69
N GLN A 125 5.37 -3.66 16.37
CA GLN A 125 6.56 -2.99 15.85
C GLN A 125 7.80 -3.59 16.52
N PRO A 126 9.00 -3.45 15.94
CA PRO A 126 10.23 -3.89 16.56
C PRO A 126 10.38 -3.36 18.00
N ASP A 127 10.89 -4.22 18.89
CA ASP A 127 11.22 -3.83 20.24
C ASP A 127 12.31 -2.75 20.23
N GLY A 128 12.31 -1.91 21.25
CA GLY A 128 13.37 -0.92 21.43
C GLY A 128 13.09 0.48 20.92
N LEU A 129 12.13 0.65 20.00
CA LEU A 129 11.90 1.91 19.29
C LEU A 129 11.52 3.10 20.17
N TRP A 130 10.88 2.85 21.32
CA TRP A 130 10.38 3.91 22.19
C TRP A 130 11.22 4.14 23.44
N PHE A 131 12.30 3.37 23.65
CA PHE A 131 13.18 3.58 24.82
C PHE A 131 13.76 4.98 24.76
N ALA A 132 13.16 5.87 25.53
CA ALA A 132 13.60 7.24 25.66
C ALA A 132 14.60 7.30 26.82
N VAL A 133 15.82 7.76 26.54
CA VAL A 133 16.82 8.06 27.59
C VAL A 133 16.41 9.31 28.38
N GLY A 134 15.55 10.18 27.81
CA GLY A 134 14.92 11.33 28.48
C GLY A 134 13.39 11.23 28.55
N TYR A 135 12.76 11.99 29.45
CA TYR A 135 11.30 12.02 29.69
C TYR A 135 10.67 10.73 30.25
N SER A 136 11.31 10.09 31.23
CA SER A 136 10.87 8.86 31.88
C SER A 136 9.47 8.89 32.52
N GLY A 137 8.90 10.08 32.75
CA GLY A 137 7.52 10.27 33.24
C GLY A 137 6.42 10.31 32.17
N SER A 138 6.76 10.17 30.88
CA SER A 138 5.77 10.21 29.80
C SER A 138 4.98 8.89 29.68
N ASN A 139 3.69 8.99 29.36
CA ASN A 139 2.84 7.82 29.09
C ASN A 139 3.15 7.11 27.75
N THR A 140 4.18 7.56 27.03
CA THR A 140 4.68 6.98 25.77
C THR A 140 6.15 6.55 25.85
N VAL A 141 6.67 6.31 27.05
CA VAL A 141 8.07 5.90 27.29
C VAL A 141 8.34 4.46 26.84
N ARG A 142 7.34 3.60 26.87
CA ARG A 142 7.46 2.21 26.40
C ARG A 142 6.35 1.90 25.40
N PHE A 143 6.74 1.29 24.29
CA PHE A 143 5.78 0.75 23.35
C PHE A 143 5.23 -0.57 23.92
N VAL A 144 3.92 -0.74 23.85
CA VAL A 144 3.25 -2.00 24.15
C VAL A 144 2.31 -2.22 22.98
N ALA A 145 2.57 -3.28 22.22
CA ALA A 145 1.71 -3.68 21.12
C ALA A 145 0.35 -4.17 21.65
N ASP A 146 -0.71 -3.83 20.93
CA ASP A 146 -1.98 -4.53 21.06
C ASP A 146 -1.81 -5.99 20.62
N LYS A 147 -2.60 -6.90 21.19
CA LYS A 147 -2.50 -8.35 20.90
C LYS A 147 -3.74 -8.89 20.18
N GLU A 148 -4.84 -8.16 20.26
CA GLU A 148 -6.12 -8.60 19.73
C GLU A 148 -6.20 -8.33 18.22
N ALA A 149 -6.60 -9.35 17.45
CA ALA A 149 -6.74 -9.30 15.98
C ALA A 149 -7.55 -8.07 15.51
N ASP A 150 -8.65 -7.77 16.21
CA ASP A 150 -9.55 -6.66 15.92
C ASP A 150 -8.89 -5.27 16.06
N LYS A 151 -7.76 -5.19 16.77
CA LYS A 151 -6.94 -3.98 16.90
C LYS A 151 -5.76 -3.99 15.94
N ILE A 152 -5.00 -5.08 15.89
CA ILE A 152 -3.77 -5.14 15.10
C ILE A 152 -4.06 -5.04 13.60
N HIS A 153 -5.21 -5.53 13.13
CA HIS A 153 -5.56 -5.50 11.70
C HIS A 153 -6.48 -4.33 11.32
N ARG A 154 -6.61 -3.30 12.18
CA ARG A 154 -7.38 -2.09 11.79
C ARG A 154 -6.69 -1.31 10.68
N ARG A 155 -7.51 -0.58 9.93
CA ARG A 155 -7.06 0.44 8.98
C ARG A 155 -6.01 1.36 9.60
N THR A 156 -4.97 1.63 8.84
CA THR A 156 -3.77 2.32 9.29
C THR A 156 -4.04 3.75 9.75
N VAL A 157 -5.14 4.36 9.30
CA VAL A 157 -5.61 5.67 9.79
C VAL A 157 -5.88 5.69 11.31
N TYR A 158 -6.16 4.53 11.92
CA TYR A 158 -6.38 4.38 13.36
C TYR A 158 -5.11 4.02 14.14
N THR A 159 -3.97 3.86 13.47
CA THR A 159 -2.70 3.55 14.12
C THR A 159 -2.19 4.75 14.91
N PHE A 160 -1.79 4.51 16.16
CA PHE A 160 -1.14 5.51 17.00
C PHE A 160 0.24 5.86 16.43
N ILE A 161 0.49 7.15 16.18
CA ILE A 161 1.78 7.65 15.72
C ILE A 161 2.37 8.56 16.80
N LYS A 162 3.51 8.15 17.37
CA LYS A 162 4.31 9.00 18.25
C LYS A 162 5.12 9.97 17.38
N ARG A 163 4.92 11.28 17.58
CA ARG A 163 5.54 12.35 16.75
C ARG A 163 7.07 12.19 16.58
N THR A 164 7.78 11.77 17.62
CA THR A 164 9.24 11.64 17.62
C THR A 164 9.74 10.23 17.32
N ALA A 165 8.84 9.26 17.14
CA ALA A 165 9.17 7.87 16.85
C ALA A 165 8.01 7.23 16.04
N PRO A 166 7.82 7.68 14.77
CA PRO A 166 6.80 7.12 13.90
C PRO A 166 7.06 5.63 13.63
N PRO A 167 6.04 4.86 13.23
CA PRO A 167 6.23 3.45 12.87
C PRO A 167 7.30 3.29 11.79
N PRO A 168 8.32 2.42 11.97
CA PRO A 168 9.49 2.36 11.09
C PRO A 168 9.11 1.96 9.67
N GLN A 169 8.16 1.04 9.52
CA GLN A 169 7.61 0.67 8.22
C GLN A 169 7.02 1.85 7.45
N MET A 170 6.35 2.78 8.15
CA MET A 170 5.80 3.96 7.49
C MET A 170 6.91 4.91 7.06
N SER A 171 7.92 5.11 7.91
CA SER A 171 9.07 5.94 7.59
C SER A 171 9.85 5.41 6.38
N THR A 172 10.08 4.10 6.29
CA THR A 172 10.72 3.47 5.12
C THR A 172 9.95 3.73 3.82
N PHE A 173 8.62 3.88 3.90
CA PHE A 173 7.73 4.17 2.77
C PHE A 173 7.30 5.64 2.69
N ASP A 174 8.20 6.56 3.04
CA ASP A 174 8.00 8.01 2.91
C ASP A 174 6.78 8.55 3.70
N GLY A 175 6.50 7.91 4.83
CA GLY A 175 5.53 8.34 5.83
C GLY A 175 5.93 9.67 6.47
N PRO A 176 5.04 10.67 6.56
CA PRO A 176 5.37 11.93 7.21
C PRO A 176 5.58 11.71 8.72
N SER A 177 6.64 12.28 9.29
CA SER A 177 6.98 12.17 10.72
C SER A 177 5.96 12.84 11.65
N ARG A 178 5.07 13.69 11.11
CA ARG A 178 4.17 14.59 11.86
C ARG A 178 4.90 15.67 12.67
N GLU A 179 6.19 15.86 12.46
CA GLU A 179 6.94 16.95 13.10
C GLU A 179 6.77 18.29 12.41
N ALA A 180 6.57 18.26 11.09
CA ALA A 180 6.32 19.40 10.23
C ALA A 180 5.11 19.14 9.32
N CYS A 181 4.53 20.21 8.77
CA CYS A 181 3.48 20.10 7.77
C CYS A 181 4.04 19.47 6.47
N CYS A 182 3.36 18.45 5.96
CA CYS A 182 3.69 17.81 4.69
C CYS A 182 2.59 18.11 3.68
N VAL A 183 2.87 19.00 2.72
CA VAL A 183 1.92 19.36 1.65
C VAL A 183 2.03 18.43 0.44
N ARG A 184 3.23 17.91 0.19
CA ARG A 184 3.53 16.92 -0.85
C ARG A 184 4.42 15.84 -0.27
N ARG A 185 3.97 14.58 -0.38
CA ARG A 185 4.78 13.42 0.02
C ARG A 185 5.79 13.10 -1.07
N GLU A 186 6.99 12.77 -0.66
CA GLU A 186 7.99 12.19 -1.55
C GLU A 186 7.65 10.73 -1.82
N ARG A 187 8.16 10.20 -2.92
CA ARG A 187 8.05 8.78 -3.27
C ARG A 187 9.42 8.30 -3.71
N THR A 188 10.12 7.66 -2.79
CA THR A 188 11.39 7.01 -3.07
C THR A 188 11.13 5.60 -3.58
N ASN A 189 12.13 5.03 -4.26
CA ASN A 189 12.19 3.62 -4.63
C ASN A 189 13.56 3.10 -4.22
N THR A 190 13.61 2.40 -3.09
CA THR A 190 14.87 1.90 -2.52
C THR A 190 14.83 0.39 -2.33
N PRO A 191 15.97 -0.32 -2.43
CA PRO A 191 16.02 -1.75 -2.14
C PRO A 191 15.50 -2.11 -0.74
N LEU A 192 15.67 -1.21 0.23
CA LEU A 192 15.19 -1.40 1.61
C LEU A 192 13.66 -1.54 1.66
N GLN A 193 12.93 -0.84 0.80
CA GLN A 193 11.47 -0.94 0.72
C GLN A 193 11.02 -2.33 0.25
N ALA A 194 11.66 -2.87 -0.79
CA ALA A 194 11.37 -4.24 -1.27
C ALA A 194 11.73 -5.30 -0.21
N LEU A 195 12.87 -5.14 0.47
CA LEU A 195 13.27 -6.01 1.57
C LEU A 195 12.30 -5.93 2.75
N LEU A 196 11.75 -4.76 3.04
CA LEU A 196 10.77 -4.60 4.11
C LEU A 196 9.48 -5.39 3.81
N LEU A 197 8.93 -5.29 2.60
CA LEU A 197 7.74 -6.06 2.22
C LEU A 197 7.97 -7.57 2.33
N PHE A 198 9.19 -8.01 2.03
CA PHE A 198 9.52 -9.43 2.04
C PHE A 198 9.73 -10.00 3.46
N ASN A 199 10.24 -9.19 4.39
CA ASN A 199 10.75 -9.68 5.68
C ASN A 199 9.98 -9.17 6.90
N ASP A 200 9.20 -8.10 6.79
CA ASP A 200 8.49 -7.56 7.94
C ASP A 200 7.38 -8.54 8.40
N PRO A 201 7.29 -8.84 9.70
CA PRO A 201 6.33 -9.82 10.22
C PRO A 201 4.87 -9.56 9.84
N GLN A 202 4.44 -8.30 9.67
CA GLN A 202 3.06 -7.99 9.26
C GLN A 202 2.78 -8.37 7.80
N TYR A 203 3.78 -8.28 6.92
CA TYR A 203 3.62 -8.69 5.52
C TYR A 203 3.72 -10.20 5.37
N ILE A 204 4.56 -10.88 6.18
CA ILE A 204 4.57 -12.34 6.26
C ILE A 204 3.24 -12.87 6.80
N GLU A 205 2.68 -12.24 7.84
CA GLU A 205 1.33 -12.57 8.34
C GLU A 205 0.26 -12.45 7.25
N ALA A 206 0.27 -11.33 6.51
CA ALA A 206 -0.65 -11.14 5.39
C ALA A 206 -0.44 -12.19 4.28
N ALA A 207 0.80 -12.57 3.98
CA ALA A 207 1.11 -13.62 3.01
C ALA A 207 0.57 -14.99 3.46
N LYS A 208 0.75 -15.35 4.74
CA LYS A 208 0.21 -16.58 5.32
C LYS A 208 -1.31 -16.62 5.22
N ALA A 209 -1.97 -15.53 5.61
CA ALA A 209 -3.43 -15.42 5.53
C ALA A 209 -3.94 -15.46 4.08
N LEU A 210 -3.24 -14.84 3.12
CA LEU A 210 -3.56 -14.92 1.71
C LEU A 210 -3.44 -16.36 1.16
N ALA A 211 -2.37 -17.06 1.53
CA ALA A 211 -2.15 -18.46 1.18
C ALA A 211 -3.28 -19.35 1.74
N ALA A 212 -3.56 -19.26 3.05
CA ALA A 212 -4.64 -19.98 3.70
C ALA A 212 -6.01 -19.71 3.04
N ARG A 213 -6.30 -18.44 2.75
CA ARG A 213 -7.52 -18.02 2.05
C ARG A 213 -7.63 -18.65 0.66
N ALA A 214 -6.53 -18.75 -0.07
CA ALA A 214 -6.50 -19.34 -1.41
C ALA A 214 -6.63 -20.87 -1.37
N MET A 215 -6.05 -21.54 -0.37
CA MET A 215 -6.09 -22.99 -0.18
C MET A 215 -7.47 -23.52 0.26
N ASN A 216 -8.28 -22.72 0.96
CA ASN A 216 -9.55 -23.14 1.55
C ASN A 216 -10.72 -23.40 0.55
N GLU A 217 -10.47 -23.54 -0.75
CA GLU A 217 -11.51 -23.92 -1.74
C GLU A 217 -11.44 -25.42 -2.08
N PRO A 218 -12.60 -26.10 -2.24
CA PRO A 218 -12.62 -27.52 -2.57
C PRO A 218 -11.99 -27.75 -3.95
N GLU A 219 -11.02 -28.68 -4.04
CA GLU A 219 -10.42 -29.16 -5.30
C GLU A 219 -9.53 -28.16 -6.07
N GLY A 220 -8.71 -27.37 -5.36
CA GLY A 220 -7.71 -26.49 -6.00
C GLY A 220 -6.45 -27.22 -6.45
N SER A 221 -6.20 -27.31 -7.76
CA SER A 221 -4.85 -27.59 -8.28
C SER A 221 -3.88 -26.46 -7.93
N PRO A 222 -2.55 -26.67 -7.95
CA PRO A 222 -1.58 -25.60 -7.72
C PRO A 222 -1.80 -24.37 -8.62
N GLU A 223 -2.19 -24.59 -9.88
CA GLU A 223 -2.51 -23.54 -10.83
C GLU A 223 -3.71 -22.70 -10.38
N SER A 224 -4.75 -23.36 -9.85
CA SER A 224 -5.95 -22.68 -9.35
C SER A 224 -5.64 -21.80 -8.14
N ILE A 225 -4.85 -22.32 -7.19
CA ILE A 225 -4.43 -21.60 -5.98
C ILE A 225 -3.56 -20.38 -6.37
N ALA A 226 -2.55 -20.59 -7.21
CA ALA A 226 -1.67 -19.52 -7.69
C ALA A 226 -2.46 -18.43 -8.43
N THR A 227 -3.34 -18.83 -9.35
CA THR A 227 -4.22 -17.93 -10.09
C THR A 227 -5.10 -17.09 -9.17
N ARG A 228 -5.64 -17.70 -8.12
CA ARG A 228 -6.50 -17.02 -7.16
C ARG A 228 -5.75 -15.96 -6.35
N MET A 229 -4.59 -16.31 -5.79
CA MET A 229 -3.74 -15.34 -5.08
C MET A 229 -3.36 -14.18 -5.99
N PHE A 230 -2.94 -14.49 -7.21
CA PHE A 230 -2.56 -13.50 -8.20
C PHE A 230 -3.71 -12.53 -8.51
N ARG A 231 -4.92 -13.05 -8.75
CA ARG A 231 -6.11 -12.23 -9.01
C ARG A 231 -6.54 -11.39 -7.82
N LEU A 232 -6.44 -11.92 -6.59
CA LEU A 232 -6.77 -11.17 -5.37
C LEU A 232 -5.82 -9.98 -5.17
N ALA A 233 -4.53 -10.14 -5.49
CA ALA A 233 -3.53 -9.09 -5.32
C ALA A 233 -3.49 -8.08 -6.48
N THR A 234 -3.65 -8.55 -7.74
CA THR A 234 -3.43 -7.72 -8.94
C THR A 234 -4.73 -7.31 -9.65
N GLY A 235 -5.85 -7.96 -9.36
CA GLY A 235 -7.13 -7.75 -10.04
C GLY A 235 -7.24 -8.34 -11.47
N ARG A 236 -6.20 -9.02 -11.96
CA ARG A 236 -6.18 -9.66 -13.30
C ARG A 236 -5.82 -11.15 -13.22
N GLN A 237 -5.97 -11.84 -14.34
CA GLN A 237 -5.45 -13.21 -14.48
C GLN A 237 -3.93 -13.17 -14.72
N PRO A 238 -3.17 -14.13 -14.18
CA PRO A 238 -1.79 -14.33 -14.59
C PRO A 238 -1.74 -14.78 -16.05
N THR A 239 -0.66 -14.42 -16.73
CA THR A 239 -0.30 -15.01 -18.03
C THR A 239 0.18 -16.45 -17.83
N GLU A 240 0.20 -17.25 -18.89
CA GLU A 240 0.70 -18.63 -18.84
C GLU A 240 2.13 -18.71 -18.29
N ARG A 241 2.99 -17.75 -18.66
CA ARG A 241 4.36 -17.66 -18.17
C ARG A 241 4.42 -17.32 -16.68
N GLU A 242 3.64 -16.35 -16.22
CA GLU A 242 3.60 -15.97 -14.79
C GLU A 242 3.10 -17.14 -13.95
N LEU A 243 2.05 -17.82 -14.42
CA LEU A 243 1.49 -18.98 -13.74
C LEU A 243 2.51 -20.12 -13.63
N ALA A 244 3.21 -20.45 -14.72
CA ALA A 244 4.25 -21.48 -14.72
C ALA A 244 5.35 -21.15 -13.69
N VAL A 245 5.85 -19.91 -13.66
CA VAL A 245 6.89 -19.49 -12.71
C VAL A 245 6.42 -19.62 -11.25
N LEU A 246 5.16 -19.26 -10.95
CA LEU A 246 4.62 -19.37 -9.60
C LEU A 246 4.47 -20.83 -9.16
N VAL A 247 4.01 -21.71 -10.05
CA VAL A 247 3.81 -23.14 -9.75
C VAL A 247 5.15 -23.86 -9.63
N ASP A 248 6.11 -23.58 -10.52
CA ASP A 248 7.47 -24.14 -10.44
C ASP A 248 8.19 -23.71 -9.15
N GLY A 249 8.05 -22.43 -8.77
CA GLY A 249 8.56 -21.90 -7.52
C GLY A 249 7.95 -22.60 -6.31
N TYR A 250 6.62 -22.77 -6.30
CA TYR A 250 5.91 -23.52 -5.27
C TYR A 250 6.46 -24.94 -5.11
N HIS A 251 6.64 -25.69 -6.20
CA HIS A 251 7.16 -27.06 -6.12
C HIS A 251 8.58 -27.10 -5.55
N THR A 252 9.44 -26.16 -5.95
CA THR A 252 10.80 -26.02 -5.41
C THR A 252 10.78 -25.73 -3.91
N ASP A 253 9.93 -24.81 -3.48
CA ASP A 253 9.80 -24.42 -2.08
C ASP A 253 9.23 -25.57 -1.23
N VAL A 254 8.28 -26.35 -1.74
CA VAL A 254 7.75 -27.54 -1.04
C VAL A 254 8.86 -28.54 -0.75
N GLU A 255 9.73 -28.83 -1.71
CA GLU A 255 10.87 -29.74 -1.50
C GLU A 255 11.84 -29.18 -0.47
N ALA A 256 12.16 -27.89 -0.53
CA ALA A 256 13.04 -27.24 0.44
C ALA A 256 12.49 -27.30 1.87
N PHE A 257 11.21 -26.96 2.06
CA PHE A 257 10.57 -27.00 3.38
C PHE A 257 10.40 -28.42 3.92
N ARG A 258 10.15 -29.42 3.07
CA ARG A 258 10.11 -30.83 3.50
C ARG A 258 11.47 -31.34 3.99
N ASN A 259 12.57 -30.83 3.42
CA ASN A 259 13.92 -31.22 3.81
C ASN A 259 14.36 -30.60 5.15
N ASP A 260 13.74 -29.49 5.57
CA ASP A 260 14.01 -28.83 6.85
C ASP A 260 12.72 -28.37 7.54
N MET A 261 12.08 -29.30 8.25
CA MET A 261 10.86 -29.01 9.00
C MET A 261 11.09 -28.13 10.22
N GLU A 262 12.32 -28.03 10.75
CA GLU A 262 12.61 -27.10 11.84
C GLU A 262 12.55 -25.66 11.33
N ALA A 263 13.27 -25.36 10.25
CA ALA A 263 13.22 -24.06 9.60
C ALA A 263 11.80 -23.71 9.11
N THR A 264 11.05 -24.69 8.60
CA THR A 264 9.65 -24.51 8.20
C THR A 264 8.78 -24.02 9.37
N ASN A 265 8.91 -24.66 10.53
CA ASN A 265 8.16 -24.28 11.73
C ASN A 265 8.56 -22.89 12.25
N GLN A 266 9.85 -22.54 12.16
CA GLN A 266 10.33 -21.20 12.52
C GLN A 266 9.76 -20.12 11.58
N PHE A 267 9.76 -20.38 10.26
CA PHE A 267 9.19 -19.46 9.27
C PHE A 267 7.70 -19.22 9.49
N LEU A 268 6.91 -20.29 9.67
CA LEU A 268 5.47 -20.19 9.90
C LEU A 268 5.10 -19.52 11.24
N ALA A 269 6.03 -19.47 12.20
CA ALA A 269 5.85 -18.75 13.46
C ALA A 269 6.02 -17.22 13.33
N VAL A 270 6.63 -16.73 12.25
CA VAL A 270 6.81 -15.28 12.01
C VAL A 270 5.47 -14.63 11.72
N GLY A 271 5.16 -13.50 12.37
CA GLY A 271 3.90 -12.80 12.15
C GLY A 271 2.68 -13.48 12.80
N GLY A 272 2.89 -14.21 13.90
CA GLY A 272 1.81 -14.78 14.71
C GLY A 272 1.73 -16.31 14.65
N GLU A 273 1.13 -16.91 15.67
CA GLU A 273 0.99 -18.36 15.79
C GLU A 273 -0.02 -18.93 14.78
N MET A 274 0.33 -20.06 14.19
CA MET A 274 -0.55 -20.87 13.35
C MET A 274 -1.03 -22.12 14.10
N VAL A 275 -2.21 -22.61 13.71
CA VAL A 275 -2.73 -23.89 14.19
C VAL A 275 -1.79 -25.01 13.73
N ALA A 276 -1.51 -25.98 14.61
CA ALA A 276 -0.53 -27.04 14.33
C ALA A 276 -0.86 -27.84 13.04
N SER A 277 -2.14 -28.02 12.72
CA SER A 277 -2.58 -28.70 11.48
C SER A 277 -2.24 -27.95 10.20
N GLU A 278 -1.96 -26.65 10.28
CA GLU A 278 -1.61 -25.82 9.13
C GLU A 278 -0.09 -25.70 8.96
N LYS A 279 0.71 -26.23 9.89
CA LYS A 279 2.18 -26.20 9.83
C LYS A 279 2.73 -27.26 8.88
N THR A 280 2.40 -27.13 7.60
CA THR A 280 2.87 -28.03 6.55
C THR A 280 3.84 -27.32 5.60
N ALA A 281 4.67 -28.10 4.91
CA ALA A 281 5.59 -27.57 3.89
C ALA A 281 4.82 -26.89 2.74
N GLU A 282 3.64 -27.39 2.38
CA GLU A 282 2.76 -26.80 1.37
C GLU A 282 2.27 -25.42 1.79
N HIS A 283 1.87 -25.25 3.06
CA HIS A 283 1.45 -23.94 3.56
C HIS A 283 2.61 -22.94 3.57
N ALA A 284 3.81 -23.39 3.95
CA ALA A 284 5.01 -22.56 3.91
C ALA A 284 5.38 -22.15 2.48
N ALA A 285 5.34 -23.08 1.52
CA ALA A 285 5.58 -22.79 0.11
C ALA A 285 4.53 -21.84 -0.48
N TRP A 286 3.25 -22.02 -0.15
CA TRP A 286 2.21 -21.06 -0.57
C TRP A 286 2.35 -19.70 0.10
N THR A 287 2.81 -19.64 1.35
CA THR A 287 3.14 -18.38 2.03
C THR A 287 4.28 -17.66 1.31
N MET A 288 5.32 -18.38 0.88
CA MET A 288 6.42 -17.80 0.10
C MET A 288 5.93 -17.26 -1.24
N THR A 289 5.10 -18.03 -1.95
CA THR A 289 4.46 -17.62 -3.20
C THR A 289 3.58 -16.37 -2.99
N ALA A 290 2.78 -16.32 -1.93
CA ALA A 290 1.97 -15.17 -1.58
C ALA A 290 2.82 -13.93 -1.27
N ASN A 291 3.93 -14.10 -0.54
CA ASN A 291 4.86 -13.02 -0.21
C ASN A 291 5.50 -12.45 -1.48
N LEU A 292 5.94 -13.32 -2.40
CA LEU A 292 6.44 -12.92 -3.72
C LEU A 292 5.40 -12.09 -4.48
N ILE A 293 4.14 -12.55 -4.53
CA ILE A 293 3.04 -11.84 -5.21
C ILE A 293 2.81 -10.47 -4.56
N LEU A 294 2.76 -10.38 -3.23
CA LEU A 294 2.53 -9.13 -2.52
C LEU A 294 3.66 -8.10 -2.71
N ASN A 295 4.86 -8.55 -3.09
CA ASN A 295 6.03 -7.71 -3.38
C ASN A 295 6.16 -7.31 -4.87
N LEU A 296 5.23 -7.74 -5.74
CA LEU A 296 5.27 -7.34 -7.14
C LEU A 296 5.07 -5.83 -7.29
N ASP A 297 5.81 -5.21 -8.24
CA ASP A 297 5.67 -3.79 -8.56
C ASP A 297 4.22 -3.43 -8.91
N GLU A 298 3.49 -4.33 -9.58
CA GLU A 298 2.08 -4.11 -9.93
C GLU A 298 1.13 -4.14 -8.73
N VAL A 299 1.52 -4.77 -7.62
CA VAL A 299 0.73 -4.81 -6.38
C VAL A 299 1.00 -3.56 -5.55
N VAL A 300 2.26 -3.14 -5.43
CA VAL A 300 2.62 -1.96 -4.61
C VAL A 300 2.37 -0.62 -5.31
N THR A 301 2.04 -0.66 -6.60
CA THR A 301 1.82 0.50 -7.45
C THR A 301 0.36 0.60 -7.87
N LYS A 302 -0.18 1.82 -7.84
CA LYS A 302 -1.44 2.15 -8.51
C LYS A 302 -1.25 2.00 -10.03
N ASN A 303 -2.09 1.22 -10.70
CA ASN A 303 -2.06 1.03 -12.16
C ASN A 303 -3.32 1.50 -12.86
#